data_AF-A0A0B7A4V9-F1
#
_entry.id   AF-A0A0B7A4V9-F1
#
_cell.length_a   1.000
_cell.length_b   1.000
_cell.length_c   1.000
_cell.angle_alpha   90.00
_cell.angle_beta   90.00
_cell.angle_gamma   90.00
#
_symmetry.space_group_name_H-M   'P 1'
#
loop_
_entity.id
_entity.type
_entity.pdbx_description
1 polymer ?
#
loop_
_entity_poly.entity_id
_entity_poly.type
_entity_poly.pdbx_seq_one_letter_code
_entity_poly.pdbx_strand_id
1 'polypeptide(L)'
;HSLLRYRQEVTKDNEFLAQVLKTILEQDSELMSPPKKRRKSSSKSPPQTVALIYLLDILSSSETSISIKAKLLATLHRLDTAESFLPLMPLLRQLLAKTAEQASLVKAELESVVRPSDLSLWEKDVISWLLKRFTTTVAGCVDGDGQALTALLEALSCPAVDKNHGETIQMLAVARLRRKFVAVLPYLSRQAVLTQLLDVLCSSSDVDIGRCCRKSIKHMAMESSLIIDELKLVLVKST
;
A
#
# COMPACT_ATOMS: atom_id res chain seq x y z
N HIS A 1 -23.66 13.63 14.64
CA HIS A 1 -25.03 13.22 14.26
C HIS A 1 -25.14 12.35 12.99
N SER A 2 -24.08 12.16 12.18
CA SER A 2 -24.19 11.43 10.89
C SER A 2 -24.16 9.90 11.03
N LEU A 3 -23.19 9.32 11.76
CA LEU A 3 -23.02 7.85 11.81
C LEU A 3 -24.14 7.11 12.56
N LEU A 4 -24.70 7.71 13.62
CA LEU A 4 -25.79 7.09 14.40
C LEU A 4 -27.06 6.84 13.59
N ARG A 5 -27.26 7.58 12.48
CA ARG A 5 -28.41 7.40 11.58
C ARG A 5 -28.33 6.12 10.77
N TYR A 6 -27.13 5.53 10.62
CA TYR A 6 -26.86 4.35 9.81
C TYR A 6 -26.70 3.07 10.65
N ARG A 7 -27.06 3.12 11.94
CA ARG A 7 -26.81 2.02 12.89
C ARG A 7 -27.50 0.72 12.47
N GLN A 8 -28.73 0.79 11.96
CA GLN A 8 -29.50 -0.40 11.59
C GLN A 8 -28.98 -1.02 10.29
N GLU A 9 -28.43 -0.21 9.39
CA GLU A 9 -27.89 -0.61 8.12
C GLU A 9 -26.50 -1.24 8.31
N VAL A 10 -25.64 -0.62 9.12
CA VAL A 10 -24.32 -1.16 9.48
C VAL A 10 -24.42 -2.49 10.21
N THR A 11 -25.47 -2.71 11.02
CA THR A 11 -25.68 -3.99 11.70
C THR A 11 -26.19 -5.10 10.77
N LYS A 12 -26.80 -4.74 9.63
CA LYS A 12 -27.31 -5.68 8.62
C LYS A 12 -26.29 -5.98 7.53
N ASP A 13 -25.43 -5.02 7.20
CA ASP A 13 -24.41 -5.13 6.16
C ASP A 13 -23.08 -4.54 6.63
N ASN A 14 -22.08 -5.41 6.79
CA ASN A 14 -20.73 -5.02 7.22
C ASN A 14 -20.00 -4.13 6.21
N GLU A 15 -20.33 -4.23 4.90
CA GLU A 15 -19.74 -3.39 3.86
C GLU A 15 -20.33 -1.96 3.86
N PHE A 16 -21.51 -1.79 4.45
CA PHE A 16 -22.21 -0.51 4.50
C PHE A 16 -21.41 0.55 5.27
N LEU A 17 -20.71 0.16 6.34
CA LEU A 17 -19.90 1.08 7.13
C LEU A 17 -18.78 1.72 6.31
N ALA A 18 -18.08 0.93 5.49
CA ALA A 18 -17.02 1.42 4.63
C ALA A 18 -17.54 2.42 3.59
N GLN A 19 -18.74 2.16 3.04
CA GLN A 19 -19.39 3.06 2.10
C GLN A 19 -19.80 4.38 2.75
N VAL A 20 -20.43 4.33 3.93
CA VAL A 20 -20.85 5.52 4.66
C VAL A 20 -19.66 6.38 5.06
N LEU A 21 -18.58 5.77 5.55
CA LEU A 21 -17.37 6.51 5.93
C LEU A 21 -16.70 7.14 4.71
N LYS A 22 -16.65 6.44 3.57
CA LYS A 22 -16.21 7.05 2.32
C LYS A 22 -16.99 8.31 2.00
N THR A 23 -18.32 8.22 1.97
CA THR A 23 -19.19 9.35 1.65
C THR A 23 -19.03 10.51 2.64
N ILE A 24 -18.90 10.22 3.94
CA ILE A 24 -18.75 11.26 4.96
C ILE A 24 -17.38 11.95 4.85
N LEU A 25 -16.31 11.20 4.59
CA LEU A 25 -14.94 11.72 4.64
C LEU A 25 -14.50 12.35 3.31
N GLU A 26 -15.04 11.90 2.17
CA GLU A 26 -14.78 12.47 0.83
C GLU A 26 -15.82 13.54 0.41
N GLN A 27 -16.77 13.90 1.27
CA GLN A 27 -17.82 14.85 0.92
C GLN A 27 -17.22 16.24 0.62
N ASP A 28 -17.12 16.56 -0.68
CA ASP A 28 -16.98 17.93 -1.15
C ASP A 28 -18.19 18.75 -0.69
N SER A 29 -17.92 19.92 -0.13
CA SER A 29 -18.89 20.86 0.45
C SER A 29 -19.93 21.41 -0.56
N GLU A 30 -20.05 20.87 -1.77
CA GLU A 30 -20.83 21.45 -2.87
C GLU A 30 -22.26 20.93 -3.00
N LEU A 31 -22.64 19.81 -2.37
CA LEU A 31 -23.96 19.20 -2.63
C LEU A 31 -25.11 19.67 -1.73
N MET A 32 -24.91 20.55 -0.74
CA MET A 32 -25.99 20.90 0.21
C MET A 32 -26.00 22.35 0.76
N SER A 33 -25.47 23.35 0.05
CA SER A 33 -25.64 24.75 0.49
C SER A 33 -25.91 25.71 -0.67
N PRO A 34 -26.99 26.53 -0.63
CA PRO A 34 -27.10 27.66 -1.54
C PRO A 34 -25.94 28.63 -1.29
N PRO A 35 -25.46 29.37 -2.31
CA PRO A 35 -24.24 30.17 -2.23
C PRO A 35 -24.43 31.30 -1.20
N LYS A 36 -23.92 31.11 0.02
CA LYS A 36 -23.92 32.14 1.06
C LYS A 36 -22.72 33.05 0.83
N LYS A 37 -23.00 34.36 0.73
CA LYS A 37 -22.03 35.45 0.59
C LYS A 37 -20.86 35.25 1.57
N ARG A 38 -19.66 35.21 0.99
CA ARG A 38 -18.35 34.96 1.61
C ARG A 38 -18.08 35.96 2.73
N ARG A 39 -18.37 35.56 3.98
CA ARG A 39 -17.87 36.23 5.19
C ARG A 39 -16.41 35.79 5.40
N LYS A 40 -15.49 36.74 5.47
CA LYS A 40 -14.12 36.52 5.96
C LYS A 40 -14.20 36.00 7.40
N SER A 41 -13.97 34.71 7.64
CA SER A 41 -13.75 34.21 9.00
C SER A 41 -13.11 32.83 9.04
N SER A 42 -11.99 32.75 9.78
CA SER A 42 -11.45 31.58 10.48
C SER A 42 -11.02 30.38 9.63
N SER A 43 -9.70 30.17 9.58
CA SER A 43 -8.97 29.00 9.07
C SER A 43 -9.22 27.71 9.88
N LYS A 44 -10.47 27.34 10.12
CA LYS A 44 -10.81 26.05 10.72
C LYS A 44 -10.95 25.01 9.62
N SER A 45 -10.19 23.94 9.72
CA SER A 45 -10.27 22.81 8.80
C SER A 45 -11.69 22.21 8.82
N PRO A 46 -12.18 21.69 7.68
CA PRO A 46 -13.48 21.02 7.62
C PRO A 46 -13.54 19.86 8.63
N PRO A 47 -14.68 19.62 9.29
CA PRO A 47 -14.84 18.52 10.23
C PRO A 47 -14.49 17.14 9.64
N GLN A 48 -14.70 16.93 8.34
CA GLN A 48 -14.29 15.69 7.65
C GLN A 48 -12.78 15.48 7.71
N THR A 49 -12.00 16.53 7.45
CA THR A 49 -10.54 16.51 7.48
C THR A 49 -10.03 16.21 8.89
N VAL A 50 -10.64 16.82 9.91
CA VAL A 50 -10.29 16.54 11.32
C VAL A 50 -10.57 15.08 11.69
N ALA A 51 -11.71 14.55 11.26
CA ALA A 51 -12.06 13.14 11.50
C ALA A 51 -11.10 12.18 10.78
N LEU A 52 -10.73 12.47 9.53
CA LEU A 52 -9.75 11.67 8.80
C LEU A 52 -8.40 11.67 9.51
N ILE A 53 -7.89 12.85 9.89
CA ILE A 53 -6.61 12.98 10.62
C ILE A 53 -6.63 12.14 11.89
N TYR A 54 -7.70 12.24 12.70
CA TYR A 54 -7.84 11.45 13.92
C TYR A 54 -7.79 9.93 13.66
N LEU A 55 -8.43 9.44 12.60
CA LEU A 55 -8.38 8.02 12.25
C LEU A 55 -6.98 7.59 11.79
N LEU A 56 -6.27 8.45 11.06
CA LEU A 56 -4.88 8.20 10.64
C LEU A 56 -3.91 8.23 11.83
N ASP A 57 -4.15 9.08 12.82
CA ASP A 57 -3.39 9.12 14.07
C ASP A 57 -3.55 7.81 14.86
N ILE A 58 -4.77 7.26 14.93
CA ILE A 58 -5.02 5.94 15.53
C ILE A 58 -4.23 4.85 14.79
N LEU A 59 -4.24 4.85 13.45
CA LEU A 59 -3.49 3.89 12.65
C LEU A 59 -1.97 4.01 12.87
N SER A 60 -1.48 5.24 13.07
CA SER A 60 -0.06 5.53 13.23
C SER A 60 0.45 5.33 14.66
N SER A 61 -0.44 5.39 15.66
CA SER A 61 -0.08 5.24 17.07
C SER A 61 0.50 3.86 17.39
N SER A 62 1.62 3.81 18.12
CA SER A 62 2.24 2.57 18.61
C SER A 62 1.43 1.90 19.73
N GLU A 63 0.59 2.65 20.44
CA GLU A 63 -0.26 2.15 21.53
C GLU A 63 -1.48 1.39 21.00
N THR A 64 -1.87 1.63 19.74
CA THR A 64 -3.03 0.96 19.14
C THR A 64 -2.65 -0.46 18.72
N SER A 65 -3.37 -1.45 19.25
CA SER A 65 -3.14 -2.86 18.91
C SER A 65 -3.29 -3.13 17.40
N ILE A 66 -2.49 -4.06 16.88
CA ILE A 66 -2.45 -4.38 15.44
C ILE A 66 -3.80 -4.86 14.90
N SER A 67 -4.59 -5.56 15.71
CA SER A 67 -5.92 -6.05 15.32
C SER A 67 -6.93 -4.90 15.16
N ILE A 68 -6.82 -3.85 15.97
CA ILE A 68 -7.62 -2.62 15.79
C ILE A 68 -7.19 -1.92 14.50
N LYS A 69 -5.88 -1.80 14.25
CA LYS A 69 -5.37 -1.23 12.99
C LYS A 69 -5.89 -1.98 11.77
N ALA A 70 -5.86 -3.31 11.80
CA ALA A 70 -6.37 -4.17 10.72
C ALA A 70 -7.86 -3.92 10.45
N LYS A 71 -8.70 -3.92 11.50
CA LYS A 71 -10.14 -3.67 11.38
C LYS A 71 -10.45 -2.26 10.90
N LEU A 72 -9.71 -1.27 11.37
CA LEU A 72 -9.88 0.11 10.95
C LEU A 72 -9.49 0.29 9.48
N LEU A 73 -8.35 -0.27 9.04
CA LEU A 73 -7.96 -0.27 7.63
C LEU A 73 -8.96 -1.01 6.74
N ALA A 74 -9.48 -2.16 7.20
CA ALA A 74 -10.55 -2.86 6.50
C ALA A 74 -11.80 -1.99 6.34
N THR A 75 -12.11 -1.16 7.33
CA THR A 75 -13.25 -0.25 7.29
C THR A 75 -12.99 0.94 6.35
N LEU A 76 -11.76 1.43 6.29
CA LEU A 76 -11.35 2.59 5.47
C LEU A 76 -10.92 2.20 4.05
N HIS A 77 -11.03 0.92 3.65
CA HIS A 77 -10.46 0.41 2.41
C HIS A 77 -10.97 1.09 1.12
N ARG A 78 -12.14 1.73 1.17
CA ARG A 78 -12.75 2.41 0.01
C ARG A 78 -12.29 3.86 -0.15
N LEU A 79 -11.60 4.42 0.85
CA LEU A 79 -10.99 5.75 0.78
C LEU A 79 -9.74 5.67 -0.08
N ASP A 80 -9.76 6.43 -1.17
CA ASP A 80 -8.74 6.33 -2.21
C ASP A 80 -8.23 7.72 -2.60
N THR A 81 -7.84 8.48 -1.58
CA THR A 81 -7.33 9.85 -1.72
C THR A 81 -5.88 9.94 -1.27
N ALA A 82 -5.14 10.91 -1.79
CA ALA A 82 -3.75 11.14 -1.41
C ALA A 82 -3.59 11.40 0.09
N GLU A 83 -4.50 12.18 0.69
CA GLU A 83 -4.50 12.58 2.10
C GLU A 83 -4.72 11.40 3.03
N SER A 84 -5.48 10.40 2.59
CA SER A 84 -5.70 9.18 3.36
C SER A 84 -4.61 8.14 3.11
N PHE A 85 -3.98 8.14 1.93
CA PHE A 85 -2.98 7.15 1.51
C PHE A 85 -1.58 7.45 2.04
N LEU A 86 -1.04 8.64 1.75
CA LEU A 86 0.36 8.99 2.02
C LEU A 86 0.76 8.87 3.51
N PRO A 87 -0.07 9.31 4.48
CA PRO A 87 0.28 9.21 5.90
C PRO A 87 0.45 7.77 6.42
N LEU A 88 -0.01 6.77 5.66
CA LEU A 88 0.11 5.36 6.06
C LEU A 88 1.37 4.67 5.53
N MET A 89 2.13 5.32 4.63
CA MET A 89 3.37 4.74 4.09
C MET A 89 4.40 4.46 5.18
N PRO A 90 4.63 5.34 6.19
CA PRO A 90 5.53 5.04 7.30
C PRO A 90 5.16 3.77 8.06
N LEU A 91 3.86 3.52 8.28
CA LEU A 91 3.38 2.31 8.96
C LEU A 91 3.70 1.05 8.14
N LEU A 92 3.49 1.10 6.81
CA LEU A 92 3.85 -0.01 5.93
C LEU A 92 5.35 -0.32 6.01
N ARG A 93 6.19 0.71 5.89
CA ARG A 93 7.65 0.57 5.96
C ARG A 93 8.11 0.02 7.31
N GLN A 94 7.53 0.50 8.41
CA GLN A 94 7.84 -0.01 9.75
C GLN A 94 7.56 -1.52 9.86
N LEU A 95 6.41 -1.97 9.33
CA LEU A 95 6.05 -3.38 9.36
C LEU A 95 6.99 -4.22 8.46
N LEU A 96 7.35 -3.70 7.28
CA LEU A 96 8.31 -4.36 6.39
C LEU A 96 9.72 -4.44 7.00
N ALA A 97 10.20 -3.37 7.62
CA ALA A 97 11.49 -3.34 8.31
C ALA A 97 11.55 -4.38 9.43
N LYS A 98 10.49 -4.47 10.25
CA LYS A 98 10.39 -5.49 11.30
C LYS A 98 10.50 -6.91 10.74
N THR A 99 9.90 -7.18 9.57
CA THR A 99 10.02 -8.51 8.93
C THR A 99 11.41 -8.80 8.38
N ALA A 100 12.13 -7.78 7.93
CA ALA A 100 13.49 -7.91 7.44
C ALA A 100 14.48 -8.15 8.59
N GLU A 101 14.32 -7.42 9.71
CA GLU A 101 15.13 -7.61 10.93
C GLU A 101 14.98 -9.04 11.48
N GLN A 102 13.74 -9.53 11.58
CA GLN A 102 13.47 -10.91 12.00
C GLN A 102 14.13 -11.94 11.08
N ALA A 103 14.15 -11.71 9.75
CA ALA A 103 14.84 -12.60 8.82
C ALA A 103 16.37 -12.59 9.01
N SER A 104 16.94 -11.43 9.36
CA SER A 104 18.39 -11.28 9.56
C SER A 104 18.89 -11.97 10.84
N LEU A 105 18.12 -11.90 11.93
CA LEU A 105 18.42 -12.59 13.18
C LEU A 105 18.39 -14.11 13.02
N VAL A 106 17.42 -14.65 12.28
CA VAL A 106 17.31 -16.10 12.02
C VAL A 106 18.47 -16.61 11.17
N LYS A 107 18.96 -15.82 10.20
CA LYS A 107 20.12 -16.17 9.37
C LYS A 107 21.44 -16.20 10.15
N ALA A 108 21.55 -15.45 11.24
CA ALA A 108 22.75 -15.45 12.08
C ALA A 108 22.82 -16.67 13.02
N GLU A 109 21.69 -17.34 13.29
CA GLU A 109 21.63 -18.41 14.30
C GLU A 109 21.55 -19.83 13.74
N LEU A 110 21.19 -20.08 12.47
CA LEU A 110 21.19 -21.46 11.92
C LEU A 110 21.45 -21.54 10.40
N GLU A 111 22.45 -22.34 10.02
CA GLU A 111 22.67 -22.91 8.67
C GLU A 111 21.58 -23.94 8.24
N SER A 112 20.41 -23.99 8.89
CA SER A 112 19.36 -24.95 8.57
C SER A 112 18.10 -24.27 8.03
N VAL A 113 17.79 -24.56 6.76
CA VAL A 113 16.46 -24.44 6.11
C VAL A 113 15.70 -23.14 6.45
N VAL A 114 15.92 -22.12 5.61
CA VAL A 114 15.24 -20.82 5.60
C VAL A 114 13.73 -20.99 5.80
N ARG A 115 13.24 -20.76 7.01
CA ARG A 115 11.81 -20.51 7.24
C ARG A 115 11.57 -19.02 7.01
N PRO A 116 10.56 -18.63 6.21
CA PRO A 116 10.22 -17.23 6.01
C PRO A 116 9.90 -16.57 7.36
N SER A 117 10.27 -15.30 7.51
CA SER A 117 10.05 -14.52 8.74
C SER A 117 8.59 -14.60 9.17
N ASP A 118 8.38 -15.03 10.41
CA ASP A 118 7.07 -15.34 10.97
C ASP A 118 6.26 -14.06 11.26
N LEU A 119 5.47 -13.60 10.29
CA LEU A 119 4.47 -12.56 10.50
C LEU A 119 3.27 -13.10 11.29
N SER A 120 2.72 -12.30 12.19
CA SER A 120 1.37 -12.59 12.71
C SER A 120 0.31 -12.36 11.64
N LEU A 121 -0.80 -13.09 11.72
CA LEU A 121 -1.95 -12.95 10.84
C LEU A 121 -2.41 -11.48 10.71
N TRP A 122 -2.50 -10.77 11.84
CA TRP A 122 -2.92 -9.38 11.87
C TRP A 122 -1.90 -8.42 11.24
N GLU A 123 -0.60 -8.66 11.39
CA GLU A 123 0.42 -7.85 10.72
C GLU A 123 0.33 -8.03 9.20
N LYS A 124 0.17 -9.27 8.73
CA LYS A 124 -0.05 -9.55 7.30
C LYS A 124 -1.34 -8.90 6.80
N ASP A 125 -2.42 -8.93 7.57
CA ASP A 125 -3.67 -8.26 7.21
C ASP A 125 -3.49 -6.75 7.07
N VAL A 126 -2.79 -6.11 8.02
CA VAL A 126 -2.46 -4.67 7.92
C VAL A 126 -1.66 -4.39 6.66
N ILE A 127 -0.60 -5.16 6.40
CA ILE A 127 0.22 -5.01 5.18
C ILE A 127 -0.63 -5.22 3.92
N SER A 128 -1.48 -6.25 3.89
CA SER A 128 -2.39 -6.54 2.79
C SER A 128 -3.35 -5.39 2.52
N TRP A 129 -3.95 -4.81 3.58
CA TRP A 129 -4.82 -3.65 3.45
C TRP A 129 -4.08 -2.41 2.95
N LEU A 130 -2.87 -2.15 3.45
CA LEU A 130 -2.04 -1.02 3.00
C LEU A 130 -1.64 -1.19 1.53
N LEU A 131 -1.20 -2.38 1.12
CA LEU A 131 -0.87 -2.68 -0.27
C LEU A 131 -2.08 -2.55 -1.19
N LYS A 132 -3.28 -2.97 -0.74
CA LYS A 132 -4.54 -2.80 -1.50
C LYS A 132 -4.83 -1.33 -1.88
N ARG A 133 -4.26 -0.36 -1.16
CA ARG A 133 -4.43 1.07 -1.43
C ARG A 133 -3.56 1.60 -2.56
N PHE A 134 -2.62 0.83 -3.10
CA PHE A 134 -1.93 1.18 -4.35
C PHE A 134 -2.88 0.99 -5.53
N THR A 135 -3.73 1.98 -5.75
CA THR A 135 -4.74 2.03 -6.82
C THR A 135 -4.33 3.02 -7.91
N THR A 136 -5.05 3.01 -9.03
CA THR A 136 -4.88 4.01 -10.09
C THR A 136 -5.13 5.44 -9.62
N THR A 137 -5.96 5.64 -8.59
CA THR A 137 -6.37 6.97 -8.12
C THR A 137 -5.21 7.67 -7.41
N VAL A 138 -4.45 6.93 -6.61
CA VAL A 138 -3.30 7.45 -5.85
C VAL A 138 -1.96 7.18 -6.53
N ALA A 139 -1.95 6.63 -7.74
CA ALA A 139 -0.71 6.33 -8.47
C ALA A 139 0.17 7.57 -8.70
N GLY A 140 -0.45 8.75 -8.85
CA GLY A 140 0.27 10.03 -8.95
C GLY A 140 1.06 10.40 -7.68
N CYS A 141 0.75 9.78 -6.53
CA CYS A 141 1.46 9.95 -5.26
C CYS A 141 2.66 9.00 -5.11
N VAL A 142 2.90 8.12 -6.08
CA VAL A 142 4.03 7.18 -6.10
C VAL A 142 5.10 7.79 -7.00
N ASP A 143 5.75 8.85 -6.53
CA ASP A 143 6.83 9.58 -7.19
C ASP A 143 8.20 8.90 -7.00
N GLY A 144 9.16 9.27 -7.86
CA GLY A 144 10.46 8.57 -7.98
C GLY A 144 11.31 8.55 -6.70
N ASP A 145 11.15 9.55 -5.82
CA ASP A 145 11.89 9.68 -4.56
C ASP A 145 10.95 9.63 -3.33
N GLY A 146 9.69 9.26 -3.55
CA GLY A 146 8.66 9.31 -2.51
C GLY A 146 8.63 8.09 -1.60
N GLN A 147 8.15 8.31 -0.38
CA GLN A 147 7.96 7.23 0.61
C GLN A 147 7.03 6.12 0.11
N ALA A 148 6.05 6.45 -0.73
CA ALA A 148 5.12 5.47 -1.29
C ALA A 148 5.82 4.50 -2.26
N LEU A 149 6.71 5.01 -3.11
CA LEU A 149 7.51 4.15 -3.99
C LEU A 149 8.46 3.30 -3.16
N THR A 150 9.19 3.90 -2.22
CA THR A 150 10.10 3.15 -1.34
C THR A 150 9.38 2.00 -0.62
N ALA A 151 8.20 2.25 -0.05
CA ALA A 151 7.40 1.23 0.63
C ALA A 151 6.96 0.11 -0.33
N LEU A 152 6.60 0.45 -1.57
CA LEU A 152 6.24 -0.53 -2.59
C LEU A 152 7.44 -1.41 -2.99
N LEU A 153 8.62 -0.82 -3.18
CA LEU A 153 9.84 -1.55 -3.53
C LEU A 153 10.32 -2.45 -2.38
N GLU A 154 10.24 -1.97 -1.14
CA GLU A 154 10.49 -2.77 0.06
C GLU A 154 9.52 -3.97 0.16
N ALA A 155 8.24 -3.77 -0.17
CA ALA A 155 7.26 -4.86 -0.17
C ALA A 155 7.52 -5.89 -1.30
N LEU A 156 7.92 -5.43 -2.49
CA LEU A 156 8.36 -6.31 -3.58
C LEU A 156 9.63 -7.08 -3.23
N SER A 157 10.43 -6.59 -2.29
CA SER A 157 11.66 -7.26 -1.84
C SER A 157 11.46 -8.17 -0.63
N CYS A 158 10.25 -8.20 -0.04
CA CYS A 158 10.00 -8.92 1.21
C CYS A 158 9.43 -10.34 0.97
N PRO A 159 10.20 -11.40 1.22
CA PRO A 159 9.77 -12.79 1.03
C PRO A 159 8.96 -13.35 2.21
N ALA A 160 8.56 -12.53 3.17
CA ALA A 160 7.90 -12.99 4.39
C ALA A 160 6.51 -13.61 4.10
N VAL A 161 6.15 -14.62 4.90
CA VAL A 161 4.95 -15.44 4.74
C VAL A 161 4.24 -15.54 6.08
N ASP A 162 2.92 -15.74 6.06
CA ASP A 162 2.16 -16.06 7.26
C ASP A 162 2.11 -17.58 7.45
N LYS A 163 2.21 -18.02 8.71
CA LYS A 163 2.18 -19.42 9.14
C LYS A 163 1.01 -20.22 8.58
N ASN A 164 -0.11 -19.56 8.29
CA ASN A 164 -1.35 -20.22 7.88
C ASN A 164 -1.74 -19.96 6.41
N HIS A 165 -1.02 -19.10 5.69
CA HIS A 165 -1.43 -18.64 4.36
C HIS A 165 -0.24 -18.59 3.39
N GLY A 166 -0.33 -19.35 2.30
CA GLY A 166 0.76 -19.53 1.34
C GLY A 166 1.17 -18.30 0.52
N GLU A 167 0.39 -17.21 0.53
CA GLU A 167 0.79 -15.98 -0.19
C GLU A 167 1.86 -15.20 0.59
N THR A 168 2.97 -14.86 -0.08
CA THR A 168 4.03 -14.01 0.49
C THR A 168 3.67 -12.52 0.39
N ILE A 169 4.30 -11.65 1.19
CA ILE A 169 4.17 -10.18 1.02
C ILE A 169 4.53 -9.77 -0.41
N GLN A 170 5.61 -10.35 -0.92
CA GLN A 170 6.04 -10.24 -2.32
C GLN A 170 4.90 -10.51 -3.31
N MET A 171 4.18 -11.64 -3.17
CA MET A 171 3.04 -11.95 -4.03
C MET A 171 1.91 -10.91 -3.91
N LEU A 172 1.63 -10.45 -2.69
CA LEU A 172 0.61 -9.41 -2.45
C LEU A 172 0.97 -8.09 -3.13
N ALA A 173 2.24 -7.69 -3.07
CA ALA A 173 2.75 -6.48 -3.71
C ALA A 173 2.70 -6.59 -5.24
N VAL A 174 3.18 -7.71 -5.81
CA VAL A 174 3.11 -7.95 -7.26
C VAL A 174 1.66 -7.94 -7.77
N ALA A 175 0.70 -8.46 -6.99
CA ALA A 175 -0.72 -8.42 -7.34
C ALA A 175 -1.32 -7.00 -7.46
N ARG A 176 -0.64 -5.98 -6.91
CA ARG A 176 -1.02 -4.56 -7.06
C ARG A 176 -0.54 -3.94 -8.36
N LEU A 177 0.47 -4.52 -9.00
CA LEU A 177 1.07 -4.03 -10.25
C LEU A 177 0.23 -4.40 -11.48
N ARG A 178 -1.06 -4.07 -11.43
CA ARG A 178 -1.99 -4.26 -12.54
C ARG A 178 -1.63 -3.29 -13.67
N ARG A 179 -1.89 -3.71 -14.92
CA ARG A 179 -1.66 -2.91 -16.14
C ARG A 179 -2.09 -1.44 -16.00
N LYS A 180 -3.32 -1.20 -15.51
CA LYS A 180 -3.86 0.16 -15.36
C LYS A 180 -3.09 0.99 -14.34
N PHE A 181 -2.71 0.40 -13.20
CA PHE A 181 -1.95 1.08 -12.15
C PHE A 181 -0.56 1.47 -12.66
N VAL A 182 0.17 0.52 -13.23
CA VAL A 182 1.52 0.78 -13.74
C VAL A 182 1.49 1.83 -14.85
N ALA A 183 0.49 1.81 -15.74
CA ALA A 183 0.41 2.75 -16.85
C ALA A 183 0.26 4.23 -16.43
N VAL A 184 -0.25 4.50 -15.23
CA VAL A 184 -0.43 5.87 -14.70
C VAL A 184 0.67 6.30 -13.73
N LEU A 185 1.64 5.43 -13.43
CA LEU A 185 2.78 5.77 -12.60
C LEU A 185 3.72 6.76 -13.34
N PRO A 186 4.35 7.69 -12.60
CA PRO A 186 5.45 8.50 -13.12
C PRO A 186 6.56 7.63 -13.74
N TYR A 187 7.27 8.16 -14.74
CA TYR A 187 8.30 7.41 -15.48
C TYR A 187 9.36 6.78 -14.56
N LEU A 188 9.96 7.57 -13.67
CA LEU A 188 10.99 7.10 -12.73
C LEU A 188 10.47 5.98 -11.82
N SER A 189 9.22 6.10 -11.36
CA SER A 189 8.57 5.08 -10.53
C SER A 189 8.32 3.78 -11.32
N ARG A 190 7.90 3.88 -12.59
CA ARG A 190 7.77 2.72 -13.48
C ARG A 190 9.11 2.02 -13.68
N GLN A 191 10.18 2.79 -13.87
CA GLN A 191 11.54 2.28 -14.02
C GLN A 191 11.97 1.52 -12.76
N ALA A 192 11.87 2.14 -11.58
CA ALA A 192 12.26 1.50 -10.33
C ALA A 192 11.46 0.21 -10.04
N VAL A 193 10.16 0.22 -10.31
CA VAL A 193 9.31 -0.98 -10.16
C VAL A 193 9.74 -2.08 -11.14
N LEU A 194 10.08 -1.74 -12.39
CA LEU A 194 10.56 -2.72 -13.37
C LEU A 194 11.88 -3.35 -12.92
N THR A 195 12.88 -2.53 -12.57
CA THR A 195 14.18 -3.01 -12.10
C THR A 195 14.01 -3.92 -10.88
N GLN A 196 13.19 -3.51 -9.91
CA GLN A 196 12.91 -4.33 -8.73
C GLN A 196 12.21 -5.66 -9.06
N LEU A 197 11.29 -5.69 -10.03
CA LEU A 197 10.67 -6.93 -10.48
C LEU A 197 11.67 -7.88 -11.16
N LEU A 198 12.63 -7.35 -11.92
CA LEU A 198 13.71 -8.12 -12.52
C LEU A 198 14.66 -8.67 -11.45
N ASP A 199 15.04 -7.86 -10.47
CA ASP A 199 15.86 -8.29 -9.33
C ASP A 199 15.20 -9.43 -8.55
N VAL A 200 13.89 -9.33 -8.28
CA VAL A 200 13.12 -10.40 -7.64
C VAL A 200 13.08 -11.66 -8.52
N LEU A 201 12.95 -11.51 -9.84
CA LEU A 201 12.97 -12.62 -10.79
C LEU A 201 14.32 -13.36 -10.81
N CYS A 202 15.42 -12.62 -10.66
CA CYS A 202 16.77 -13.16 -10.64
C CYS A 202 17.14 -13.80 -9.29
N SER A 203 16.62 -13.25 -8.18
CA SER A 203 17.00 -13.67 -6.83
C SER A 203 16.05 -14.70 -6.20
N SER A 204 14.79 -14.78 -6.65
CA SER A 204 13.80 -15.68 -6.08
C SER A 204 13.96 -17.11 -6.60
N SER A 205 14.01 -18.07 -5.68
CA SER A 205 13.90 -19.51 -5.97
C SER A 205 12.45 -19.99 -6.09
N ASP A 206 11.48 -19.14 -5.77
CA ASP A 206 10.05 -19.48 -5.80
C ASP A 206 9.46 -19.31 -7.22
N VAL A 207 8.97 -20.42 -7.75
CA VAL A 207 8.39 -20.50 -9.11
C VAL A 207 7.13 -19.64 -9.24
N ASP A 208 6.31 -19.55 -8.20
CA ASP A 208 5.05 -18.80 -8.23
C ASP A 208 5.31 -17.29 -8.18
N ILE A 209 6.29 -16.86 -7.38
CA ILE A 209 6.75 -15.46 -7.40
C ILE A 209 7.30 -15.11 -8.78
N GLY A 210 8.18 -15.95 -9.34
CA GLY A 210 8.72 -15.75 -10.68
C GLY A 210 7.62 -15.69 -11.75
N ARG A 211 6.58 -16.51 -11.65
CA ARG A 211 5.40 -16.47 -12.54
C ARG A 211 4.63 -15.16 -12.40
N CYS A 212 4.37 -14.70 -11.17
CA CYS A 212 3.69 -13.43 -10.90
C CYS A 212 4.49 -12.23 -11.44
N CYS A 213 5.80 -12.20 -11.26
CA CYS A 213 6.67 -11.16 -11.78
C CYS A 213 6.65 -11.13 -13.32
N ARG A 214 6.86 -12.28 -13.99
CA ARG A 214 6.79 -12.37 -15.46
C ARG A 214 5.45 -11.89 -16.00
N LYS A 215 4.34 -12.28 -15.36
CA LYS A 215 3.00 -11.85 -15.75
C LYS A 215 2.84 -10.34 -15.62
N SER A 216 3.33 -9.76 -14.52
CA SER A 216 3.24 -8.32 -14.28
C SER A 216 4.07 -7.54 -15.30
N ILE A 217 5.33 -7.91 -15.53
CA ILE A 217 6.22 -7.31 -16.55
C ILE A 217 5.58 -7.37 -17.93
N LYS A 218 5.03 -8.53 -18.34
CA LYS A 218 4.33 -8.68 -19.63
C LYS A 218 3.17 -7.70 -19.81
N HIS A 219 2.55 -7.27 -18.71
CA HIS A 219 1.41 -6.34 -18.73
C HIS A 219 1.83 -4.87 -18.55
N MET A 220 3.10 -4.57 -18.31
CA MET A 220 3.61 -3.21 -18.27
C MET A 220 3.74 -2.67 -19.71
N ALA A 221 3.30 -1.43 -19.92
CA ALA A 221 3.63 -0.73 -21.16
C ALA A 221 5.09 -0.30 -21.09
N MET A 222 5.95 -1.03 -21.81
CA MET A 222 7.39 -0.78 -21.82
C MET A 222 7.71 0.25 -22.90
N GLU A 223 8.22 1.40 -22.48
CA GLU A 223 8.80 2.39 -23.38
C GLU A 223 10.22 1.93 -23.77
N SER A 224 10.63 2.25 -25.01
CA SER A 224 11.97 1.87 -25.49
C SER A 224 13.09 2.44 -24.62
N SER A 225 12.89 3.63 -24.04
CA SER A 225 13.82 4.25 -23.09
C SER A 225 14.03 3.40 -21.84
N LEU A 226 12.96 2.85 -21.25
CA LEU A 226 13.05 1.97 -20.08
C LEU A 226 13.87 0.71 -20.37
N ILE A 227 13.65 0.10 -21.55
CA ILE A 227 14.40 -1.08 -21.97
C ILE A 227 15.86 -0.72 -22.21
N ILE A 228 16.14 0.39 -22.88
CA ILE A 228 17.50 0.85 -23.16
C ILE A 228 18.25 1.13 -21.85
N ASP A 229 17.63 1.78 -20.89
CA ASP A 229 18.27 2.10 -19.61
C ASP A 229 18.58 0.85 -18.79
N GLU A 230 17.67 -0.14 -18.79
CA GLU A 230 17.93 -1.43 -18.15
C GLU A 230 19.03 -2.23 -18.89
N LEU A 231 19.03 -2.24 -20.22
CA LEU A 231 20.08 -2.89 -21.01
C LEU A 231 21.45 -2.25 -20.77
N LYS A 232 21.53 -0.92 -20.57
CA LYS A 232 22.78 -0.25 -20.20
C LYS A 232 23.32 -0.77 -18.86
N LEU A 233 22.46 -1.03 -17.87
CA LEU A 233 22.91 -1.57 -16.58
C LEU A 233 23.57 -2.95 -16.72
N VAL A 234 23.06 -3.78 -17.64
CA VAL A 234 23.63 -5.09 -17.97
C VAL A 234 24.92 -4.96 -18.79
N LEU A 235 24.93 -4.07 -19.79
CA LEU A 235 26.07 -3.87 -20.70
C LEU A 235 27.26 -3.17 -20.04
N VAL A 236 27.03 -2.36 -18.99
CA VAL A 236 28.09 -1.65 -18.25
C VAL A 236 28.71 -2.53 -17.15
N LYS A 237 28.09 -3.65 -16.75
CA LYS A 237 28.74 -4.68 -15.92
C LYS A 237 29.52 -5.69 -16.78
N SER A 238 30.64 -5.24 -17.31
CA SER A 238 31.73 -6.12 -17.77
C SER A 238 33.08 -5.40 -17.71
N THR A 239 33.55 -5.12 -16.49
CA THR A 239 34.97 -4.99 -16.10
C THR A 239 35.11 -5.27 -14.63
#